data_AF-A0A6B1HF03-F1
#
_entry.id   AF-A0A6B1HF03-F1
#
_cell.length_a   1.000
_cell.length_b   1.000
_cell.length_c   1.000
_cell.angle_alpha   90.00
_cell.angle_beta   90.00
_cell.angle_gamma   90.00
#
_symmetry.space_group_name_H-M   'P 1'
#
loop_
_entity.id
_entity.type
_entity.pdbx_description
1 polymer ?
#
loop_
_entity_poly.entity_id
_entity_poly.type
_entity_poly.pdbx_seq_one_letter_code
_entity_poly.pdbx_strand_id
1 'polypeptide(L)'
;SALATFLLATWFITSSDSGTLVIATMLSMGDDHPPRRFRVVWGVSIGVVAALLLLVDGLQALQAASIAAALPVCVILLVMTFGVLKSLTRDSSAVTGT
;
A
#
# COMPACT_ATOMS: atom_id res chain seq x y z
N SER A 1 9.46 -26.78 7.27
CA SER A 1 8.20 -25.99 7.23
C SER A 1 8.13 -24.90 8.30
N ALA A 2 8.40 -25.19 9.58
CA ALA A 2 8.31 -24.18 10.66
C ALA A 2 9.14 -22.91 10.43
N LEU A 3 10.39 -23.03 9.95
CA LEU A 3 11.24 -21.87 9.63
C LEU A 3 10.65 -20.99 8.51
N ALA A 4 10.10 -21.62 7.46
CA ALA A 4 9.45 -20.91 6.36
C ALA A 4 8.20 -20.16 6.83
N THR A 5 7.37 -20.81 7.67
CA THR A 5 6.20 -20.16 8.28
C THR A 5 6.60 -18.95 9.13
N PHE A 6 7.69 -19.04 9.91
CA PHE A 6 8.18 -17.94 10.73
C PHE A 6 8.69 -16.75 9.88
N LEU A 7 9.43 -17.04 8.81
CA LEU A 7 9.90 -16.02 7.86
C LEU A 7 8.73 -15.33 7.15
N LEU A 8 7.75 -16.09 6.68
CA LEU A 8 6.54 -15.53 6.05
C LEU A 8 5.74 -14.68 7.04
N ALA A 9 5.60 -15.13 8.29
CA ALA A 9 4.91 -14.38 9.32
C ALA A 9 5.59 -13.04 9.62
N THR A 10 6.91 -13.03 9.84
CA THR A 10 7.66 -11.79 10.14
C THR A 10 7.72 -10.83 8.96
N TRP A 11 7.89 -11.34 7.74
CA TRP A 11 7.80 -10.55 6.52
C TRP A 11 6.41 -9.91 6.36
N PHE A 12 5.35 -10.69 6.58
CA PHE A 12 3.97 -10.21 6.50
C PHE A 12 3.69 -9.12 7.54
N ILE A 13 4.12 -9.31 8.79
CA ILE A 13 3.95 -8.32 9.88
C ILE A 13 4.66 -7.00 9.53
N THR A 14 5.90 -7.08 9.05
CA THR A 14 6.69 -5.89 8.70
C THR A 14 6.11 -5.14 7.50
N SER A 15 5.67 -5.88 6.47
CA SER A 15 5.01 -5.31 5.30
C SER A 15 3.67 -4.66 5.67
N SER A 16 2.89 -5.30 6.54
CA SER A 16 1.60 -4.78 7.01
C SER A 16 1.77 -3.49 7.84
N ASP A 17 2.75 -3.43 8.75
CA ASP A 17 3.05 -2.21 9.53
C ASP A 17 3.34 -1.03 8.60
N SER A 18 4.23 -1.23 7.62
CA SER A 18 4.57 -0.24 6.59
C SER A 18 3.33 0.30 5.85
N GLY A 19 2.40 -0.59 5.48
CA GLY A 19 1.15 -0.21 4.81
C GLY A 19 0.21 0.60 5.71
N THR A 20 0.04 0.18 6.97
CA THR A 20 -0.80 0.92 7.93
C THR A 20 -0.24 2.29 8.26
N LEU A 21 1.08 2.46 8.26
CA LEU A 21 1.73 3.76 8.42
C LEU A 21 1.34 4.71 7.29
N VAL A 22 1.43 4.28 6.03
CA VAL A 22 1.06 5.10 4.86
C VAL A 22 -0.41 5.53 4.92
N ILE A 23 -1.31 4.61 5.30
CA ILE A 23 -2.74 4.94 5.46
C ILE A 23 -2.92 5.98 6.57
N ALA A 24 -2.22 5.80 7.70
CA ALA A 24 -2.32 6.69 8.85
C ALA A 24 -1.76 8.09 8.56
N THR A 25 -0.68 8.22 7.78
CA THR A 25 -0.12 9.52 7.38
C THR A 25 -1.05 10.23 6.38
N MET A 26 -1.64 9.51 5.41
CA MET A 26 -2.65 10.06 4.50
C MET A 26 -3.86 10.63 5.25
N LEU A 27 -4.33 9.94 6.30
CA LEU A 27 -5.46 10.39 7.12
C LEU A 27 -5.12 11.54 8.08
N SER A 28 -3.85 11.67 8.44
CA SER A 28 -3.37 12.72 9.35
C SER A 28 -2.90 13.97 8.60
N MET A 29 -3.34 14.18 7.35
CA MET A 29 -2.97 15.32 6.50
C MET A 29 -1.46 15.50 6.31
N GLY A 30 -0.70 14.39 6.31
CA GLY A 30 0.75 14.42 6.16
C GLY A 30 1.53 14.60 7.47
N ASP A 31 0.90 14.41 8.63
CA ASP A 31 1.64 14.29 9.90
C ASP A 31 2.52 13.03 9.88
N ASP A 32 3.83 13.22 10.05
CA ASP A 32 4.85 12.17 10.10
C ASP A 32 4.73 11.28 11.35
N HIS A 33 3.98 11.72 12.37
CA HIS A 33 3.71 10.99 13.60
C HIS A 33 2.22 10.74 13.84
N PRO A 34 1.55 9.99 12.93
CA PRO A 34 0.12 9.75 13.06
C PRO A 34 -0.15 8.95 14.35
N PRO A 35 -1.19 9.31 15.12
CA PRO A 35 -1.40 8.74 16.44
C PRO A 35 -1.61 7.23 16.34
N ARG A 36 -0.96 6.52 17.26
CA ARG A 36 -0.85 5.04 17.29
C ARG A 36 -2.20 4.32 17.22
N ARG A 37 -3.28 4.98 17.63
CA ARG A 37 -4.67 4.49 17.58
C ARG A 37 -5.16 4.30 16.14
N PHE A 38 -4.84 5.22 15.22
CA PHE A 38 -5.26 5.07 13.82
C PHE A 38 -4.59 3.87 13.16
N ARG A 39 -3.30 3.63 13.44
CA ARG A 39 -2.59 2.45 12.91
C ARG A 39 -3.25 1.14 13.34
N VAL A 40 -3.63 1.02 14.62
CA VAL A 40 -4.28 -0.19 15.14
C VAL A 40 -5.68 -0.37 14.55
N VAL A 41 -6.50 0.68 14.49
CA VAL A 41 -7.86 0.61 13.91
C VAL A 41 -7.81 0.16 12.45
N TRP A 42 -6.93 0.77 11.65
CA TRP A 42 -6.81 0.40 10.24
C TRP A 42 -6.19 -0.99 10.05
N GLY A 43 -5.15 -1.34 10.80
CA GLY A 43 -4.56 -2.68 10.75
C GLY A 43 -5.56 -3.79 11.09
N VAL A 44 -6.35 -3.62 12.16
CA VAL A 44 -7.38 -4.58 12.54
C VAL A 44 -8.48 -4.65 11.49
N SER A 45 -8.93 -3.51 10.95
CA SER A 45 -9.98 -3.50 9.92
C SER A 45 -9.58 -4.27 8.65
N ILE A 46 -8.32 -4.15 8.20
CA ILE A 46 -7.79 -4.90 7.05
C ILE A 46 -7.78 -6.41 7.35
N GLY A 47 -7.34 -6.79 8.56
CA GLY A 47 -7.35 -8.19 8.99
C GLY A 47 -8.77 -8.78 9.04
N VAL A 48 -9.75 -8.00 9.53
CA VAL A 48 -11.17 -8.41 9.56
C VAL A 48 -11.71 -8.60 8.15
N VAL A 49 -11.46 -7.67 7.23
CA VAL A 49 -11.90 -7.79 5.83
C VAL A 49 -11.27 -9.02 5.17
N ALA A 50 -9.96 -9.24 5.37
CA ALA A 50 -9.29 -10.43 4.84
C ALA A 50 -9.88 -11.73 5.39
N ALA A 51 -10.16 -11.80 6.70
CA ALA A 51 -10.79 -12.96 7.33
C ALA A 51 -12.19 -13.23 6.77
N LEU A 52 -13.00 -12.18 6.58
CA LEU A 52 -14.34 -12.29 5.99
C LEU A 52 -14.30 -12.78 4.54
N LEU A 53 -13.39 -12.25 3.71
CA LEU A 53 -13.24 -12.69 2.33
C LEU A 53 -12.82 -14.16 2.24
N LEU A 54 -11.92 -14.60 3.12
CA LEU A 54 -11.52 -16.00 3.21
C LEU A 54 -12.67 -16.91 3.69
N LEU A 55 -13.57 -16.42 4.54
CA LEU A 55 -14.72 -17.20 5.01
C LEU A 55 -15.80 -17.40 3.93
N VAL A 56 -15.97 -16.44 3.01
CA VAL A 56 -17.05 -16.49 2.00
C VAL A 56 -16.71 -17.44 0.86
N ASP A 57 -15.61 -17.19 0.14
CA ASP A 57 -15.22 -17.96 -1.07
C ASP A 57 -13.76 -18.40 -1.01
N GLY A 58 -13.10 -18.25 0.14
CA GLY A 58 -11.70 -18.63 0.33
C GLY A 58 -10.73 -17.75 -0.48
N LEU A 59 -9.74 -18.42 -1.06
CA LEU A 59 -8.65 -17.76 -1.79
C LEU A 59 -9.13 -17.05 -3.05
N GLN A 60 -10.18 -17.57 -3.70
CA GLN A 60 -10.67 -17.03 -4.96
C GLN A 60 -11.29 -15.64 -4.79
N ALA A 61 -12.13 -15.45 -3.75
CA ALA A 61 -12.64 -14.12 -3.39
C ALA A 61 -11.51 -13.14 -3.05
N LEU A 62 -10.51 -13.58 -2.28
CA LEU A 62 -9.39 -12.71 -1.90
C LEU A 62 -8.59 -12.24 -3.12
N GLN A 63 -8.34 -13.13 -4.08
CA GLN A 63 -7.64 -12.78 -5.33
C GLN A 63 -8.47 -11.84 -6.19
N ALA A 64 -9.77 -12.12 -6.37
CA ALA A 64 -10.65 -11.27 -7.16
C ALA A 64 -10.77 -9.86 -6.57
N ALA A 65 -10.95 -9.75 -5.25
CA ALA A 65 -10.99 -8.48 -4.54
C ALA A 65 -9.67 -7.71 -4.66
N SER A 66 -8.53 -8.40 -4.56
CA SER A 66 -7.21 -7.79 -4.73
C SER A 66 -7.00 -7.24 -6.14
N ILE A 67 -7.36 -8.00 -7.19
CA ILE A 67 -7.27 -7.55 -8.59
C ILE A 67 -8.18 -6.33 -8.82
N ALA A 68 -9.42 -6.40 -8.34
CA ALA A 68 -10.38 -5.31 -8.46
C ALA A 68 -9.88 -4.03 -7.77
N ALA A 69 -9.27 -4.14 -6.59
CA ALA A 69 -8.68 -3.02 -5.85
C ALA A 69 -7.40 -2.47 -6.50
N ALA A 70 -6.58 -3.33 -7.10
CA ALA A 70 -5.31 -2.94 -7.73
C ALA A 70 -5.51 -2.19 -9.05
N LEU A 71 -6.54 -2.53 -9.82
CA LEU A 71 -6.81 -1.96 -11.15
C LEU A 71 -6.85 -0.40 -11.16
N PRO A 72 -7.64 0.29 -10.33
CA PRO A 72 -7.66 1.76 -10.31
C PRO A 72 -6.33 2.36 -9.84
N VAL A 73 -5.66 1.73 -8.87
CA VAL A 73 -4.35 2.18 -8.37
C VAL A 73 -3.28 2.10 -9.47
N CYS A 74 -3.30 1.06 -10.30
CA CYS A 74 -2.43 0.95 -11.46
C CYS A 74 -2.59 2.13 -12.43
N VAL A 75 -3.82 2.58 -12.69
CA VAL A 75 -4.07 3.76 -13.55
C VAL A 75 -3.45 5.02 -12.94
N ILE A 76 -3.61 5.22 -11.63
CA ILE A 76 -3.00 6.36 -10.92
C ILE A 76 -1.47 6.29 -11.00
N LEU A 77 -0.87 5.11 -10.79
CA LEU A 77 0.57 4.91 -10.88
C LEU A 77 1.12 5.23 -12.28
N LEU A 78 0.40 4.91 -13.34
CA LEU A 78 0.79 5.27 -14.71
C LEU A 78 0.80 6.81 -14.89
N VAL A 79 -0.21 7.50 -14.38
CA VAL A 79 -0.27 8.98 -14.42
C VAL A 79 0.87 9.59 -13.61
N MET A 80 1.15 9.07 -12.40
CA MET A 80 2.25 9.54 -11.56
C MET A 80 3.61 9.33 -12.26
N THR A 81 3.81 8.17 -12.89
CA THR A 81 5.03 7.87 -13.64
C THR A 81 5.24 8.88 -14.77
N PHE A 82 4.18 9.19 -15.53
CA PHE A 82 4.25 10.23 -16.56
C PHE A 82 4.56 11.62 -15.98
N GLY A 83 3.99 11.96 -14.83
CA GLY A 83 4.27 13.21 -14.11
C GLY A 83 5.74 13.34 -13.73
N VAL A 84 6.33 12.27 -13.19
CA VAL A 84 7.76 12.22 -12.82
C VAL A 84 8.64 12.38 -14.07
N LEU A 85 8.38 11.62 -15.13
CA LEU A 85 9.14 11.72 -16.39
C LEU A 85 9.09 13.15 -16.98
N LYS A 86 7.91 13.78 -16.96
CA LYS A 86 7.73 15.16 -17.41
C LYS A 86 8.52 16.15 -16.53
N SER A 87 8.53 15.95 -15.21
CA SER A 87 9.30 16.78 -14.27
C SER A 87 10.80 16.67 -14.54
N LEU A 88 11.32 15.45 -14.67
CA LEU A 88 12.74 15.20 -14.94
C LEU A 88 13.19 15.78 -16.30
N THR A 89 12.33 15.70 -17.32
CA THR A 89 12.62 16.28 -18.65
C THR A 89 12.66 17.81 -18.59
N ARG A 90 11.79 18.44 -17.79
CA ARG A 90 11.79 19.89 -17.57
C ARG A 90 13.05 20.35 -16.82
N ASP A 91 13.46 19.64 -15.78
CA ASP A 91 14.68 19.96 -15.03
C ASP A 91 15.95 19.80 -15.89
N SER A 92 16.02 18.73 -16.70
CA SER A 92 17.15 18.53 -17.63
C SER A 92 17.26 19.64 -18.68
N SER A 93 16.12 20.15 -19.14
CA SER A 93 16.04 21.28 -20.07
C SER A 93 16.46 22.61 -19.42
N ALA A 94 16.23 22.77 -18.11
CA ALA A 94 16.66 23.94 -17.35
C ALA A 94 18.19 23.97 -17.13
N VAL A 95 18.85 22.81 -17.04
CA VAL A 95 20.31 22.69 -16.87
C VAL A 95 21.09 22.94 -18.17
N THR A 96 20.49 22.71 -19.35
CA THR A 96 21.17 22.87 -20.66
C THR A 96 21.07 24.31 -21.20
N GLY A 97 20.39 25.21 -20.49
CA GLY A 97 20.14 26.61 -20.88
C GLY A 97 21.19 27.64 -20.40
N THR A 98 22.35 27.20 -19.88
CA THR A 98 23.52 28.04 -19.61
C THR A 98 24.69 27.66 -20.48
#